data_AF-A0A6P0SYW6-F1
#
_entry.id   AF-A0A6P0SYW6-F1
#
_cell.length_a   1.000
_cell.length_b   1.000
_cell.length_c   1.000
_cell.angle_alpha   90.00
_cell.angle_beta   90.00
_cell.angle_gamma   90.00
#
_symmetry.space_group_name_H-M   'P 1'
#
loop_
_entity.id
_entity.type
_entity.pdbx_description
1 polymer ?
#
loop_
_entity_poly.entity_id
_entity_poly.type
_entity_poly.pdbx_seq_one_letter_code
_entity_poly.pdbx_strand_id
1 'polypeptide(L)'
;RRGKQFNSMVQEQKDAITGARRKAVLMSRVDAKKLRLNHGDAIILRNQQGQFQGHIHIAPITPGNLQVHWPEGNVLLDKGKRSPEVDIPDYNALVRLQKV
;
A
#
# COMPACT_ATOMS: atom_id res chain seq x y z
N ARG A 1 -17.87 5.05 21.12
CA ARG A 1 -17.95 5.69 19.78
C ARG A 1 -17.33 4.71 18.78
N ARG A 2 -18.14 3.89 18.11
CA ARG A 2 -17.69 2.77 17.26
C ARG A 2 -17.23 3.34 15.91
N GLY A 3 -15.96 3.14 15.56
CA GLY A 3 -15.38 3.62 14.31
C GLY A 3 -16.18 3.10 13.12
N LYS A 4 -16.79 4.02 12.35
CA LYS A 4 -17.33 3.74 11.01
C LYS A 4 -16.15 3.51 10.06
N GLN A 5 -15.53 2.34 10.17
CA GLN A 5 -14.63 1.80 9.15
C GLN A 5 -15.16 0.46 8.62
N PHE A 6 -16.48 0.29 8.65
CA PHE A 6 -17.11 -0.87 8.04
C PHE A 6 -17.74 -0.44 6.70
N ASN A 7 -17.04 -0.79 5.62
CA ASN A 7 -17.61 -1.10 4.32
C ASN A 7 -18.12 0.03 3.41
N SER A 8 -17.61 1.25 3.51
CA SER A 8 -17.83 2.28 2.46
C SER A 8 -16.87 2.15 1.26
N MET A 9 -15.87 1.27 1.31
CA MET A 9 -14.86 1.08 0.24
C MET A 9 -15.31 0.19 -0.93
N VAL A 10 -16.60 -0.16 -1.04
CA VAL A 10 -17.07 -1.02 -2.14
C VAL A 10 -17.45 -0.21 -3.39
N GLN A 11 -17.82 1.07 -3.30
CA GLN A 11 -18.54 1.72 -4.41
C GLN A 11 -17.84 2.80 -5.24
N GLU A 12 -16.69 3.38 -4.87
CA GLU A 12 -16.06 4.40 -5.73
C GLU A 12 -14.54 4.29 -5.86
N GLN A 13 -14.03 4.64 -7.06
CA GLN A 13 -12.60 4.60 -7.44
C GLN A 13 -11.78 5.79 -6.90
N LYS A 14 -12.46 6.77 -6.29
CA LYS A 14 -11.87 7.97 -5.69
C LYS A 14 -12.47 8.20 -4.31
N ASP A 15 -11.61 8.31 -3.30
CA ASP A 15 -11.99 8.77 -1.98
C ASP A 15 -12.19 10.30 -2.02
N ALA A 16 -13.41 10.76 -1.72
CA ALA A 16 -13.80 12.18 -1.77
C ALA A 16 -13.23 13.03 -0.62
N ILE A 17 -12.53 12.42 0.34
CA ILE A 17 -12.02 13.10 1.55
C ILE A 17 -10.50 13.26 1.49
N THR A 18 -9.79 12.37 0.81
CA THR A 18 -8.31 12.36 0.73
C THR A 18 -7.74 12.50 -0.67
N GLY A 19 -8.55 12.28 -1.73
CA GLY A 19 -8.07 12.24 -3.12
C GLY A 19 -7.13 11.06 -3.42
N ALA A 20 -6.86 10.19 -2.44
CA ALA A 20 -6.06 8.99 -2.64
C ALA A 20 -6.87 8.01 -3.48
N ARG A 21 -6.35 7.69 -4.67
CA ARG A 21 -6.88 6.62 -5.52
C ARG A 21 -6.67 5.29 -4.79
N ARG A 22 -7.54 4.29 -4.97
CA ARG A 22 -7.36 2.94 -4.36
C ARG A 22 -5.96 2.34 -4.56
N LYS A 23 -5.28 2.76 -5.62
CA LYS A 23 -3.91 2.38 -5.96
C LYS A 23 -2.82 3.30 -5.37
N ALA A 24 -3.10 4.02 -4.29
CA ALA A 24 -2.11 4.86 -3.62
C ALA A 24 -1.09 4.01 -2.86
N VAL A 25 0.18 4.37 -3.02
CA VAL A 25 1.28 3.83 -2.21
C VAL A 25 1.77 4.96 -1.31
N LEU A 26 1.41 4.88 -0.03
CA LEU A 26 1.85 5.86 0.95
C LEU A 26 3.35 5.70 1.15
N MET A 27 4.08 6.82 1.02
CA MET A 27 5.53 6.88 1.16
C MET A 27 5.92 8.10 1.97
N SER A 28 6.95 7.97 2.81
CA SER A 28 7.50 9.11 3.54
C SER A 28 8.12 10.14 2.57
N ARG A 29 8.07 11.43 2.92
CA ARG A 29 8.75 12.48 2.14
C ARG A 29 10.26 12.25 2.04
N VAL A 30 10.86 11.62 3.05
CA VAL A 30 12.30 11.33 3.09
C VAL A 30 12.66 10.29 2.04
N ASP A 31 11.89 9.22 1.93
CA ASP A 31 12.14 8.16 0.94
C ASP A 31 11.83 8.62 -0.47
N ALA A 32 10.75 9.39 -0.65
CA ALA A 32 10.42 9.99 -1.94
C ALA A 32 11.58 10.86 -2.47
N LYS A 33 12.19 11.68 -1.61
CA LYS A 33 13.39 12.48 -1.95
C LYS A 33 14.58 11.59 -2.29
N LYS A 34 14.87 10.57 -1.48
CA LYS A 34 15.99 9.64 -1.71
C LYS A 34 15.86 8.89 -3.04
N LEU A 35 14.64 8.48 -3.38
CA LEU A 35 14.31 7.72 -4.59
C LEU A 35 13.99 8.60 -5.80
N ARG A 36 14.04 9.94 -5.66
CA ARG A 36 13.68 10.91 -6.72
C ARG A 36 12.28 10.67 -7.30
N LEU A 37 11.32 10.42 -6.41
CA LEU A 37 9.91 10.22 -6.71
C LEU A 37 9.09 11.42 -6.25
N ASN A 38 8.09 11.77 -7.05
CA ASN A 38 7.11 12.81 -6.73
C ASN A 38 5.76 12.21 -6.34
N HIS A 39 4.92 13.01 -5.66
CA HIS A 39 3.53 12.66 -5.46
C HIS A 39 2.84 12.47 -6.82
N GLY A 40 2.14 11.36 -7.00
CA GLY A 40 1.49 10.98 -8.25
C GLY A 40 2.34 10.15 -9.21
N ASP A 41 3.64 9.96 -8.95
CA ASP A 41 4.51 9.13 -9.81
C ASP A 41 3.98 7.69 -9.84
N ALA A 42 3.87 7.12 -11.05
CA ALA A 42 3.52 5.73 -11.24
C ALA A 42 4.69 4.82 -10.86
N ILE A 43 4.40 3.80 -10.06
CA ILE A 43 5.38 2.85 -9.55
C ILE A 43 4.81 1.43 -9.53
N ILE A 44 5.72 0.46 -9.49
CA ILE A 44 5.43 -0.96 -9.32
C ILE A 44 6.10 -1.45 -8.05
N LEU A 45 5.33 -2.04 -7.14
CA LEU A 45 5.85 -2.84 -6.04
C LEU A 45 5.85 -4.31 -6.49
N ARG A 46 6.99 -4.98 -6.37
CA ARG A 46 7.14 -6.38 -6.81
C ARG A 46 7.81 -7.22 -5.73
N ASN A 47 7.31 -8.43 -5.54
CA ASN A 47 8.02 -9.49 -4.82
C ASN A 47 7.81 -10.85 -5.51
N GLN A 48 8.06 -11.94 -4.79
CA GLN A 48 7.87 -13.29 -5.30
C GLN A 48 6.39 -13.66 -5.50
N GLN A 49 5.46 -13.01 -4.79
CA GLN A 49 4.04 -13.37 -4.79
C GLN A 49 3.29 -12.67 -5.92
N GLY A 50 3.73 -11.46 -6.28
CA GLY A 50 3.11 -10.72 -7.37
C GLY A 50 3.65 -9.31 -7.56
N GLN A 51 2.84 -8.52 -8.26
CA GLN A 51 3.13 -7.13 -8.59
C GLN A 51 1.90 -6.26 -8.29
N PHE A 52 2.14 -5.10 -7.70
CA PHE A 52 1.15 -4.08 -7.44
C PHE A 52 1.53 -2.80 -8.17
N GLN A 53 0.64 -2.34 -9.07
CA GLN A 53 0.80 -1.07 -9.77
C GLN A 53 0.06 0.03 -9.03
N GLY A 54 0.79 1.09 -8.67
CA GLY A 54 0.24 2.18 -7.88
C GLY A 54 0.84 3.53 -8.21
N HIS A 55 0.38 4.55 -7.48
CA HIS A 55 0.89 5.91 -7.58
C HIS A 55 1.38 6.35 -6.21
N ILE A 56 2.53 7.03 -6.17
CA ILE A 56 3.08 7.55 -4.92
C ILE A 56 2.14 8.57 -4.30
N HIS A 57 1.83 8.40 -3.02
CA HIS A 57 1.14 9.40 -2.22
C HIS A 57 2.04 9.74 -1.03
N ILE A 58 2.63 10.93 -1.05
CA ILE A 58 3.51 11.38 0.03
C ILE A 58 2.68 11.63 1.29
N ALA A 59 2.97 10.89 2.36
CA ALA A 59 2.27 10.92 3.63
C ALA A 59 3.26 10.95 4.82
N PRO A 60 2.84 11.41 6.01
CA PRO A 60 3.66 11.40 7.22
C PRO A 60 3.74 9.98 7.83
N ILE A 61 4.37 9.04 7.11
CA ILE A 61 4.66 7.68 7.60
C ILE A 61 6.15 7.54 7.94
N THR A 62 6.48 6.53 8.76
CA THR A 62 7.86 6.22 9.14
C THR A 62 8.72 5.87 7.91
N PRO A 63 9.87 6.54 7.69
CA PRO A 63 10.75 6.24 6.57
C PRO A 63 11.20 4.78 6.52
N GLY A 64 11.40 4.25 5.31
CA GLY A 64 11.69 2.84 5.04
C GLY A 64 10.46 1.95 4.92
N ASN A 65 9.26 2.46 5.20
CA ASN A 65 8.01 1.72 5.07
C ASN A 65 7.18 2.24 3.90
N LEU A 66 6.37 1.33 3.35
CA LEU A 66 5.33 1.64 2.37
C LEU A 66 4.00 1.10 2.90
N GLN A 67 2.92 1.83 2.68
CA GLN A 67 1.58 1.35 3.00
C GLN A 67 0.69 1.39 1.77
N VAL A 68 -0.14 0.36 1.63
CA VAL A 68 -1.11 0.22 0.54
C VAL A 68 -2.47 -0.07 1.15
N HIS A 69 -3.53 0.29 0.43
CA HIS A 69 -4.88 -0.01 0.87
C HIS A 69 -5.17 -1.52 0.75
N TRP A 70 -5.95 -2.02 1.69
CA TRP A 70 -6.59 -3.34 1.59
C TRP A 70 -7.92 -3.19 0.84
N PRO A 71 -8.31 -4.12 -0.05
CA PRO A 71 -7.67 -5.41 -0.35
C PRO A 71 -6.59 -5.36 -1.45
N GLU A 72 -6.26 -4.17 -1.96
CA GLU A 72 -5.41 -4.00 -3.13
C GLU A 72 -3.99 -4.57 -2.95
N GLY A 73 -3.43 -4.48 -1.74
CA GLY A 73 -2.12 -5.05 -1.38
C GLY A 73 -2.04 -6.57 -1.32
N ASN A 74 -3.17 -7.30 -1.33
CA ASN A 74 -3.18 -8.76 -1.15
C ASN A 74 -2.37 -9.52 -2.21
N VAL A 75 -2.14 -8.93 -3.38
CA VAL A 75 -1.28 -9.50 -4.43
C VAL A 75 0.20 -9.64 -4.02
N LEU A 76 0.62 -8.89 -2.99
CA LEU A 76 1.98 -8.90 -2.46
C LEU A 76 2.13 -9.82 -1.23
N LEU A 77 1.03 -10.27 -0.62
CA LEU A 77 1.06 -11.05 0.60
C LEU A 77 1.30 -12.53 0.31
N ASP A 78 2.12 -13.17 1.14
CA ASP A 78 2.35 -14.61 1.06
C ASP A 78 1.18 -15.36 1.71
N LYS A 79 0.40 -16.06 0.88
CA LYS A 79 -0.75 -16.84 1.32
C LYS A 79 -0.36 -18.02 2.22
N GLY A 80 0.91 -18.46 2.17
CA GLY A 80 1.44 -19.57 2.98
C GLY A 80 2.07 -19.14 4.30
N LYS A 81 2.40 -17.84 4.48
CA LYS A 81 2.91 -17.31 5.75
C LYS A 81 1.74 -16.86 6.63
N ARG A 82 1.27 -17.80 7.42
CA ARG A 82 0.30 -17.55 8.48
C ARG A 82 0.92 -17.87 9.82
N SER A 83 0.54 -17.12 10.86
CA SER A 83 0.97 -17.44 12.21
C SER A 83 0.50 -18.85 12.57
N PRO A 84 1.40 -19.77 12.97
CA PRO A 84 1.05 -21.17 13.24
C PRO A 84 0.05 -21.32 14.41
N GLU A 85 -0.06 -20.31 15.27
CA GLU A 85 -0.93 -20.36 16.46
C GLU A 85 -2.31 -19.74 16.22
N VAL A 86 -2.47 -18.82 15.25
CA VAL A 86 -3.71 -18.03 15.10
C VAL A 86 -4.18 -17.83 13.65
N ASP A 87 -3.53 -18.45 12.66
CA ASP A 87 -3.87 -18.41 11.21
C ASP A 87 -3.99 -16.98 10.61
N ILE A 88 -3.46 -15.97 11.31
CA ILE A 88 -3.44 -14.58 10.85
C ILE A 88 -2.38 -14.45 9.75
N PRO A 89 -2.72 -13.91 8.57
CA PRO A 89 -1.76 -13.59 7.53
C PRO A 89 -0.74 -12.56 8.02
N ASP A 90 0.53 -12.76 7.66
CA ASP A 90 1.51 -11.68 7.79
C ASP A 90 1.14 -10.57 6.80
N TYR A 91 0.60 -9.45 7.30
CA TYR A 91 0.24 -8.29 6.48
C TYR A 91 1.47 -7.46 6.06
N ASN A 92 2.67 -7.87 6.45
CA ASN A 92 3.91 -7.27 5.98
C ASN A 92 4.42 -8.05 4.76
N ALA A 93 4.90 -7.30 3.77
CA ALA A 93 5.57 -7.87 2.61
C ALA A 93 6.85 -7.09 2.33
N LEU A 94 7.96 -7.82 2.14
CA LEU A 94 9.15 -7.23 1.54
C LEU A 94 8.92 -7.09 0.04
N VAL A 95 9.11 -5.88 -0.47
CA VAL A 95 8.89 -5.54 -1.88
C VAL A 95 10.05 -4.74 -2.43
N ARG A 96 10.29 -4.89 -3.73
CA ARG A 96 11.14 -3.99 -4.51
C ARG A 96 10.25 -2.96 -5.21
N LEU A 97 10.60 -1.69 -5.06
CA LEU A 97 9.96 -0.60 -5.79
C LEU A 97 10.67 -0.39 -7.13
N GLN A 98 9.89 -0.22 -8.19
CA GLN A 98 10.37 0.15 -9.52
C GLN A 98 9.58 1.36 -10.03
N LYS A 99 10.27 2.33 -10.62
CA LYS A 99 9.63 3.44 -11.33
C LYS A 99 9.17 2.96 -12.70
N VAL A 100 8.00 3.41 -13.15
CA VAL A 100 7.49 3.20 -14.51
C VAL A 100 8.13 4.20 -15.46
#